data_AF-A0A919PRM3-F1
#
_entry.id   AF-A0A919PRM3-F1
#
_cell.length_a   1.000
_cell.length_b   1.000
_cell.length_c   1.000
_cell.angle_alpha   90.00
_cell.angle_beta   90.00
_cell.angle_gamma   90.00
#
_symmetry.space_group_name_H-M   'P 1'
#
loop_
_entity.id
_entity.type
_entity.pdbx_description
1 polymer ?
#
loop_
_entity_poly.entity_id
_entity_poly.type
_entity_poly.pdbx_seq_one_letter_code
_entity_poly.pdbx_strand_id
1 'polypeptide(L)' 'MDDIEAKIFGVFPDETVIHPGHGKDATLGTERPSIPEWRARGW' A
#
# COMPACT_ATOMS: atom_id res chain seq x y z
N MET A 1 5.12 -12.87 -5.60
CA MET A 1 4.65 -11.46 -5.47
C MET A 1 4.07 -11.25 -4.08
N ASP A 2 4.71 -11.79 -3.05
CA ASP A 2 4.25 -11.69 -1.65
C ASP A 2 5.24 -10.84 -0.82
N ASP A 3 6.35 -10.46 -1.43
CA ASP A 3 7.47 -9.79 -0.78
C ASP A 3 7.15 -8.32 -0.47
N ILE A 4 6.46 -7.60 -1.36
CA ILE A 4 6.01 -6.23 -1.07
C ILE A 4 4.90 -6.22 -0.01
N GLU A 5 3.95 -7.15 -0.11
CA GLU A 5 2.90 -7.27 0.91
C GLU A 5 3.50 -7.53 2.27
N ALA A 6 4.40 -8.51 2.39
CA ALA A 6 5.06 -8.83 3.65
C ALA A 6 5.96 -7.69 4.17
N LYS A 7 6.72 -7.01 3.30
CA LYS A 7 7.70 -5.99 3.73
C LYS A 7 7.09 -4.63 4.03
N ILE A 8 6.04 -4.25 3.31
CA ILE A 8 5.41 -2.95 3.46
C ILE A 8 4.13 -3.10 4.28
N PHE A 9 3.19 -3.90 3.81
CA PHE A 9 1.87 -4.00 4.41
C PHE A 9 1.82 -4.91 5.65
N GLY A 10 2.79 -5.82 5.81
CA GLY A 10 2.94 -6.68 6.98
C GLY A 10 3.74 -6.07 8.13
N VAL A 11 4.50 -5.00 7.87
CA VAL A 11 5.39 -4.36 8.86
C VAL A 11 4.81 -3.05 9.38
N PHE A 12 4.17 -2.26 8.51
CA PHE A 12 3.71 -0.92 8.85
C PHE A 12 2.22 -0.89 9.25
N PRO A 13 1.84 -0.10 10.27
CA PRO A 13 0.45 0.05 10.68
C PRO A 13 -0.37 0.90 9.68
N ASP A 14 -1.69 0.80 9.77
CA ASP A 14 -2.63 1.48 8.86
C ASP A 14 -2.53 3.02 8.89
N GLU A 15 -2.06 3.58 10.01
CA GLU A 15 -1.82 5.02 10.20
C GLU A 15 -0.58 5.55 9.44
N THR A 16 0.23 4.67 8.86
CA THR A 16 1.44 5.04 8.12
C THR A 16 1.07 5.91 6.92
N VAL A 17 1.69 7.08 6.81
CA VAL A 17 1.46 8.00 5.69
C VAL A 17 2.30 7.58 4.48
N ILE A 18 1.65 7.48 3.34
CA ILE A 18 2.23 7.27 2.01
C ILE A 18 2.30 8.62 1.30
N HIS A 19 3.50 8.96 0.81
CA HIS A 19 3.77 10.16 0.03
C HIS A 19 4.00 9.79 -1.44
N PRO A 20 2.96 9.82 -2.30
CA PRO A 20 3.06 9.39 -3.69
C PRO A 20 3.87 10.34 -4.60
N GLY A 21 4.38 11.46 -4.10
CA GLY A 21 5.11 12.46 -4.89
C GLY A 21 4.23 13.27 -5.86
N HIS A 22 2.97 12.86 -6.04
CA HIS A 22 1.94 13.59 -6.78
C HIS A 22 0.61 13.55 -6.01
N GLY A 23 -0.18 14.62 -6.07
CA GLY A 23 -1.48 14.65 -5.38
C GLY A 23 -1.35 14.75 -3.86
N LYS A 24 -2.36 14.23 -3.15
CA LYS A 24 -2.44 14.28 -1.69
C LYS A 24 -1.83 13.04 -1.07
N ASP A 25 -1.27 13.21 0.12
CA ASP A 25 -0.84 12.10 0.96
C ASP A 25 -2.03 11.20 1.30
N ALA A 26 -1.77 9.90 1.39
CA ALA A 26 -2.74 8.88 1.78
C ALA A 26 -2.18 8.07 2.95
N THR A 27 -3.02 7.28 3.62
CA THR A 27 -2.54 6.34 4.63
C THR A 27 -2.50 4.92 4.08
N LEU A 28 -1.62 4.09 4.62
CA LEU A 28 -1.49 2.68 4.24
C LEU A 28 -2.81 1.92 4.41
N GLY A 29 -3.58 2.23 5.45
CA GLY A 29 -4.92 1.67 5.65
C GLY A 29 -5.93 2.08 4.57
N THR A 30 -5.81 3.30 4.03
CA THR A 30 -6.67 3.76 2.92
C THR A 30 -6.39 2.99 1.64
N GLU A 31 -5.13 2.64 1.42
CA GLU A 31 -4.67 1.97 0.19
C GLU A 31 -4.71 0.43 0.25
N ARG A 32 -4.73 -0.16 1.46
CA ARG A 32 -4.78 -1.63 1.67
C ARG A 32 -5.88 -2.35 0.88
N PRO A 33 -7.12 -1.84 0.79
CA PRO A 33 -8.18 -2.46 0.00
C PRO A 33 -7.86 -2.55 -1.50
N SER A 34 -6.95 -1.72 -2.00
CA SER A 34 -6.51 -1.68 -3.40
C SER A 34 -5.46 -2.74 -3.74
N ILE A 35 -4.82 -3.39 -2.74
CA ILE A 35 -3.77 -4.40 -2.96
C ILE A 35 -4.20 -5.54 -3.88
N PRO A 36 -5.41 -6.14 -3.75
CA PRO A 36 -5.83 -7.20 -4.66
C PRO A 36 -5.93 -6.73 -6.11
N GLU A 37 -6.43 -5.50 -6.32
CA GLU A 37 -6.51 -4.90 -7.65
C GLU A 37 -5.11 -4.68 -8.23
N TRP A 38 -4.22 -4.06 -7.45
CA TRP A 38 -2.84 -3.87 -7.85
C TRP A 38 -2.20 -5.21 -8.16
N ARG A 39 -2.27 -6.20 -7.26
CA ARG A 39 -1.70 -7.54 -7.49
C ARG A 39 -2.22 -8.19 -8.77
N ALA A 40 -3.51 -8.05 -9.08
CA ALA A 40 -4.08 -8.55 -10.34
C ALA A 40 -3.53 -7.79 -11.57
N ARG A 41 -3.18 -6.52 -11.39
CA ARG A 41 -2.46 -5.69 -12.37
C ARG A 41 -0.94 -5.92 -12.36
N GLY A 42 -0.41 -6.72 -11.43
CA GLY A 42 1.02 -6.94 -11.19
C GLY A 42 1.68 -5.98 -10.20
N TRP A 43 0.83 -5.15 -9.59
CA TRP A 43 1.06 -3.78 -9.16
C TRP A 43 1.51 -2.94 -10.37
#